data_AF-A0A6B3HRU5-F1
#
_entry.id   AF-A0A6B3HRU5-F1
#
_cell.length_a   1.000
_cell.length_b   1.000
_cell.length_c   1.000
_cell.angle_alpha   90.00
_cell.angle_beta   90.00
_cell.angle_gamma   90.00
#
_symmetry.space_group_name_H-M   'P 1'
#
loop_
_entity.id
_entity.type
_entity.pdbx_description
1 polymer ?
#
loop_
_entity_poly.entity_id
_entity_poly.type
_entity_poly.pdbx_seq_one_letter_code
_entity_poly.pdbx_strand_id
1 'polypeptide(L)'
;RGNGKIIQELESQFRGAGWNVIKLVWDRSWDPLLAQDRTGILVNKLNTTPDGQFQTYATETGSYIREHFFGDDPRLRDMVKDMTDQQILHLGRGGHDHKKVYAAYAAAKAHKGQPTVILAQTVKGWTLGPNFEGRNATHQMKKLTVEDLKRFRDRLHIPITDKQLDEGY
;
A
#
# COMPACT_ATOMS: atom_id res chain seq x y z
N ARG A 1 -14.28 7.22 -0.83
CA ARG A 1 -15.05 7.24 0.44
C ARG A 1 -14.03 7.23 1.58
N GLY A 2 -13.77 8.37 2.24
CA GLY A 2 -12.64 8.49 3.19
C GLY A 2 -12.90 7.91 4.59
N ASN A 3 -14.15 7.93 5.04
CA ASN A 3 -14.50 7.58 6.43
C ASN A 3 -14.79 6.09 6.66
N GLY A 4 -14.68 5.26 5.61
CA GLY A 4 -14.93 3.82 5.66
C GLY A 4 -13.71 3.00 5.33
N LYS A 5 -13.90 1.68 5.18
CA LYS A 5 -12.87 0.73 4.77
C LYS A 5 -13.38 -0.13 3.62
N ILE A 6 -13.04 0.22 2.39
CA ILE A 6 -13.59 -0.42 1.18
C ILE A 6 -13.25 -1.90 1.11
N ILE A 7 -12.06 -2.31 1.58
CA ILE A 7 -11.68 -3.73 1.61
C ILE A 7 -12.58 -4.53 2.55
N GLN A 8 -13.02 -3.95 3.68
CA GLN A 8 -13.94 -4.61 4.60
C GLN A 8 -15.36 -4.66 4.03
N GLU A 9 -15.81 -3.59 3.38
CA GLU A 9 -17.10 -3.54 2.67
C GLU A 9 -17.16 -4.65 1.59
N LEU A 10 -16.14 -4.73 0.74
CA LEU A 10 -16.05 -5.75 -0.32
C LEU A 10 -15.90 -7.16 0.26
N GLU A 11 -15.08 -7.34 1.30
CA GLU A 11 -14.97 -8.64 1.97
C GLU A 11 -16.34 -9.14 2.45
N SER A 12 -17.12 -8.28 3.11
CA SER A 12 -18.46 -8.62 3.59
C SER A 12 -19.38 -9.03 2.45
N GLN A 13 -19.42 -8.25 1.36
CA GLN A 13 -20.26 -8.53 0.19
C GLN A 13 -19.89 -9.86 -0.47
N PHE A 14 -18.61 -10.10 -0.73
CA PHE A 14 -18.16 -11.33 -1.39
C PHE A 14 -18.32 -12.56 -0.49
N ARG A 15 -17.99 -12.47 0.80
CA ARG A 15 -18.25 -13.57 1.75
C ARG A 15 -19.74 -13.87 1.85
N GLY A 16 -20.59 -12.84 1.91
CA GLY A 16 -22.05 -12.99 1.91
C GLY A 16 -22.60 -13.65 0.65
N ALA A 17 -21.92 -13.47 -0.49
CA ALA A 17 -22.22 -14.15 -1.75
C ALA A 17 -21.58 -15.56 -1.88
N GLY A 18 -20.97 -16.09 -0.81
CA GLY A 18 -20.36 -17.42 -0.80
C GLY A 18 -18.98 -17.51 -1.46
N TRP A 19 -18.29 -16.39 -1.70
CA TRP A 19 -16.95 -16.38 -2.29
C TRP A 19 -15.86 -16.60 -1.24
N ASN A 20 -14.75 -17.20 -1.69
CA ASN A 20 -13.50 -17.23 -0.93
C ASN A 20 -12.82 -15.87 -1.07
N VAL A 21 -12.53 -15.21 0.05
CA VAL A 21 -11.92 -13.88 0.05
C VAL A 21 -10.50 -13.95 0.57
N ILE A 22 -9.55 -13.57 -0.27
CA ILE A 22 -8.13 -13.40 0.10
C ILE A 22 -7.84 -11.90 0.15
N LYS A 23 -7.46 -11.39 1.33
CA LYS A 23 -7.09 -9.98 1.50
C LYS A 23 -5.59 -9.82 1.45
N LEU A 24 -5.13 -8.93 0.61
CA LEU A 24 -3.73 -8.68 0.33
C LEU A 24 -3.41 -7.22 0.67
N VAL A 25 -3.35 -6.96 1.98
CA VAL A 25 -3.41 -5.61 2.58
C VAL A 25 -2.01 -5.03 2.81
N TRP A 26 -1.16 -5.79 3.48
CA TRP A 26 0.18 -5.37 3.90
C TRP A 26 1.25 -6.19 3.18
N ASP A 27 2.37 -5.55 2.84
CA ASP A 27 3.51 -6.27 2.29
C ASP A 27 4.36 -6.95 3.39
N ARG A 28 5.46 -7.59 2.99
CA ARG A 28 6.36 -8.26 3.94
C ARG A 28 7.06 -7.32 4.93
N SER A 29 7.11 -6.01 4.66
CA SER A 29 7.78 -5.07 5.58
C SER A 29 7.05 -4.97 6.92
N TRP A 30 5.75 -5.30 6.94
CA TRP A 30 4.94 -5.37 8.15
C TRP A 30 5.09 -6.69 8.92
N ASP A 31 5.61 -7.75 8.30
CA ASP A 31 5.64 -9.09 8.91
C ASP A 31 6.35 -9.11 10.28
N PRO A 32 7.51 -8.42 10.50
CA PRO A 32 8.14 -8.37 11.82
C PRO A 32 7.28 -7.67 12.88
N LEU A 33 6.63 -6.56 12.54
CA LEU A 33 5.78 -5.81 13.46
C LEU A 33 4.53 -6.63 13.84
N LEU A 34 3.90 -7.27 12.86
CA LEU A 34 2.73 -8.13 13.09
C LEU A 34 3.10 -9.36 13.93
N ALA A 35 4.29 -9.94 13.73
CA ALA A 35 4.75 -11.06 14.54
C ALA A 35 5.06 -10.68 16.00
N GLN A 36 5.43 -9.42 16.24
CA GLN A 36 5.67 -8.88 17.59
C GLN A 36 4.37 -8.51 18.33
N ASP A 37 3.26 -8.30 17.61
CA ASP A 37 1.97 -7.86 18.18
C ASP A 37 1.24 -8.97 18.95
N ARG A 38 1.73 -9.28 20.16
CA ARG A 38 1.13 -10.30 21.04
C ARG A 38 -0.23 -9.91 21.63
N THR A 39 -0.56 -8.62 21.59
CA THR A 39 -1.75 -8.07 22.26
C THR A 39 -2.83 -7.62 21.27
N GLY A 40 -2.54 -7.71 19.96
CA GLY A 40 -3.46 -7.30 18.90
C GLY A 40 -3.61 -5.80 18.76
N ILE A 41 -2.73 -4.98 19.36
CA ILE A 41 -2.88 -3.52 19.36
C ILE A 41 -2.62 -2.94 17.98
N LEU A 42 -1.65 -3.50 17.26
CA LEU A 42 -1.29 -3.05 15.93
C LEU A 42 -2.38 -3.48 14.96
N VAL A 43 -2.81 -4.73 15.05
CA VAL A 43 -3.95 -5.22 14.27
C VAL A 43 -5.20 -4.38 14.52
N ASN A 44 -5.49 -4.03 15.77
CA ASN A 44 -6.61 -3.16 16.11
C ASN A 44 -6.44 -1.76 15.49
N LYS A 45 -5.28 -1.12 15.61
CA LYS A 45 -5.01 0.19 14.99
C LYS A 45 -5.15 0.15 13.47
N LEU A 46 -4.64 -0.89 12.81
CA LEU A 46 -4.78 -1.08 11.35
C LEU A 46 -6.25 -1.26 10.93
N ASN A 47 -7.05 -1.92 11.77
CA ASN A 47 -8.48 -2.16 11.52
C ASN A 47 -9.33 -0.92 11.76
N THR A 48 -9.01 -0.09 12.76
CA THR A 48 -9.80 1.11 13.11
C THR A 48 -9.39 2.35 12.33
N THR A 49 -8.19 2.38 11.76
CA THR A 49 -7.73 3.49 10.92
C THR A 49 -8.53 3.53 9.59
N PRO A 50 -9.23 4.63 9.27
CA PRO A 50 -10.01 4.75 8.03
C PRO A 50 -9.14 4.81 6.76
N ASP A 51 -9.72 4.47 5.61
CA ASP A 51 -9.00 4.53 4.33
C ASP A 51 -8.50 5.95 4.01
N GLY A 52 -9.27 6.98 4.35
CA GLY A 52 -8.87 8.38 4.16
C GLY A 52 -7.60 8.73 4.93
N GLN A 53 -7.48 8.26 6.16
CA GLN A 53 -6.28 8.46 6.98
C GLN A 53 -5.07 7.74 6.38
N PHE A 54 -5.28 6.54 5.83
CA PHE A 54 -4.25 5.80 5.12
C PHE A 54 -3.80 6.46 3.81
N GLN A 55 -4.65 7.27 3.17
CA GLN A 55 -4.25 8.12 2.04
C GLN A 55 -3.40 9.30 2.52
N THR A 56 -3.77 9.94 3.64
CA THR A 56 -2.93 10.98 4.26
C THR A 56 -1.53 10.44 4.55
N TYR A 57 -1.42 9.29 5.21
CA TYR A 57 -0.10 8.69 5.50
C TYR A 57 0.71 8.36 4.23
N ALA A 58 0.06 8.08 3.10
CA ALA A 58 0.77 7.78 1.85
C ALA A 58 1.46 9.02 1.23
N THR A 59 1.09 10.23 1.65
CA THR A 59 1.66 11.50 1.15
C THR A 59 2.48 12.26 2.18
N GLU A 60 2.61 11.72 3.40
CA GLU A 60 3.27 12.36 4.54
C GLU A 60 4.66 11.77 4.82
N THR A 61 5.40 12.40 5.74
CA THR A 61 6.74 11.97 6.14
C THR A 61 6.71 10.77 7.10
N GLY A 62 7.83 10.03 7.19
CA GLY A 62 7.97 8.95 8.16
C GLY A 62 7.82 9.40 9.62
N SER A 63 8.30 10.61 9.96
CA SER A 63 8.12 11.19 11.29
C SER A 63 6.65 11.48 11.58
N TYR A 64 5.90 11.99 10.60
CA TYR A 64 4.46 12.20 10.74
C TYR A 64 3.73 10.88 10.99
N ILE A 65 4.05 9.81 10.24
CA ILE A 65 3.47 8.48 10.45
C ILE A 65 3.82 7.93 11.83
N ARG A 66 5.08 8.08 12.27
CA ARG A 66 5.52 7.68 13.61
C ARG A 66 4.66 8.34 14.70
N GLU A 67 4.47 9.65 14.60
CA GLU A 67 3.72 10.42 15.59
C GLU A 67 2.22 10.15 15.53
N HIS A 68 1.61 10.08 14.33
CA HIS A 68 0.16 10.09 14.19
C HIS A 68 -0.45 8.69 13.99
N PHE A 69 0.34 7.68 13.61
CA PHE A 69 -0.13 6.28 13.55
C PHE A 69 0.36 5.49 14.75
N PHE A 70 1.64 5.59 15.09
CA PHE A 70 2.21 4.83 16.22
C PHE A 70 2.21 5.62 17.54
N GLY A 71 2.08 6.95 17.52
CA GLY A 71 2.28 7.81 18.70
C GLY A 71 1.17 7.77 19.74
N ASP A 72 -0.09 7.53 19.33
CA ASP A 72 -1.26 7.59 20.21
C ASP A 72 -1.24 6.56 21.35
N ASP A 73 -0.46 5.47 21.21
CA ASP A 73 -0.33 4.41 22.21
C ASP A 73 1.17 4.17 22.52
N PRO A 74 1.60 4.26 23.80
CA PRO A 74 2.98 3.97 24.17
C PRO A 74 3.49 2.61 23.70
N ARG A 75 2.61 1.61 23.61
CA ARG A 75 2.95 0.27 23.16
C ARG A 75 3.20 0.24 21.65
N LEU A 76 2.42 0.98 20.86
CA LEU A 76 2.67 1.12 19.42
C LEU A 76 3.97 1.90 19.15
N ARG A 77 4.27 2.91 19.96
CA ARG A 77 5.56 3.62 19.90
C ARG A 77 6.74 2.69 20.13
N ASP A 78 6.64 1.83 21.15
CA ASP A 78 7.69 0.87 21.48
C ASP A 78 7.97 -0.10 20.32
N MET A 79 6.93 -0.53 19.60
CA MET A 79 7.07 -1.42 18.43
C MET A 79 7.93 -0.84 17.30
N VAL A 80 8.00 0.49 17.16
CA VAL A 80 8.74 1.16 16.08
C VAL A 80 9.93 1.99 16.58
N LYS A 81 10.30 1.87 17.86
CA LYS A 81 11.34 2.71 18.49
C LYS A 81 12.71 2.60 17.80
N ASP A 82 13.05 1.40 17.31
CA ASP A 82 14.32 1.10 16.65
C ASP A 82 14.24 1.24 15.13
N MET A 83 13.06 1.52 14.59
CA MET A 83 12.89 1.83 13.17
C MET A 83 13.28 3.28 12.92
N THR A 84 13.95 3.55 11.80
CA THR A 84 14.14 4.90 11.27
C THR A 84 12.85 5.41 10.60
N ASP A 85 12.71 6.72 10.45
CA ASP A 85 11.57 7.31 9.73
C ASP A 85 11.50 6.84 8.28
N GLN A 86 12.65 6.58 7.65
CA GLN A 86 12.70 5.96 6.33
C GLN A 86 12.10 4.56 6.36
N GLN A 87 12.45 3.70 7.32
CA GLN A 87 11.86 2.37 7.42
C GLN A 87 10.34 2.41 7.65
N ILE A 88 9.86 3.37 8.46
CA ILE A 88 8.42 3.57 8.67
C ILE A 88 7.73 4.01 7.38
N LEU A 89 8.35 4.95 6.64
CA LEU A 89 7.82 5.43 5.36
C LEU A 89 7.73 4.30 4.31
N HIS A 90 8.63 3.31 4.38
CA HIS A 90 8.66 2.16 3.47
C HIS A 90 7.73 1.00 3.88
N LEU A 91 6.92 1.17 4.93
CA LEU A 91 5.91 0.19 5.29
C LEU A 91 4.82 0.10 4.22
N GLY A 92 4.90 -0.92 3.38
CA GLY A 92 4.20 -0.95 2.09
C GLY A 92 2.84 -1.62 2.07
N ARG A 93 2.18 -1.53 0.91
CA ARG A 93 0.89 -2.18 0.63
C ARG A 93 1.11 -3.52 -0.06
N GLY A 94 0.33 -4.50 0.32
CA GLY A 94 0.54 -5.88 -0.11
C GLY A 94 0.49 -6.07 -1.63
N GLY A 95 -0.34 -5.31 -2.35
CA GLY A 95 -0.49 -5.44 -3.80
C GLY A 95 0.78 -5.11 -4.60
N HIS A 96 1.79 -4.52 -3.96
CA HIS A 96 3.10 -4.24 -4.55
C HIS A 96 4.17 -5.28 -4.19
N ASP A 97 3.83 -6.27 -3.38
CA ASP A 97 4.75 -7.34 -2.97
C ASP A 97 4.50 -8.61 -3.80
N HIS A 98 5.42 -8.89 -4.72
CA HIS A 98 5.36 -10.05 -5.60
C HIS A 98 5.21 -11.39 -4.84
N LYS A 99 5.77 -11.55 -3.63
CA LYS A 99 5.61 -12.80 -2.85
C LYS A 99 4.21 -12.91 -2.29
N LYS A 100 3.65 -11.80 -1.77
CA LYS A 100 2.27 -11.79 -1.26
C LYS A 100 1.27 -11.99 -2.41
N VAL A 101 1.50 -11.37 -3.57
CA VAL A 101 0.72 -11.58 -4.81
C VAL A 101 0.77 -13.04 -5.23
N TYR A 102 1.96 -13.63 -5.35
CA TYR A 102 2.10 -15.03 -5.71
C TYR A 102 1.37 -15.95 -4.72
N ALA A 103 1.54 -15.75 -3.41
CA ALA A 103 0.87 -16.54 -2.38
C ALA A 103 -0.66 -16.47 -2.48
N ALA A 104 -1.22 -15.28 -2.75
CA ALA A 104 -2.65 -15.11 -2.94
C ALA A 104 -3.18 -15.88 -4.17
N TYR A 105 -2.47 -15.81 -5.31
CA TYR A 105 -2.83 -16.58 -6.50
C TYR A 105 -2.67 -18.09 -6.29
N ALA A 106 -1.62 -18.53 -5.61
CA ALA A 106 -1.41 -19.94 -5.29
C ALA A 106 -2.54 -20.48 -4.42
N ALA A 107 -2.93 -19.75 -3.37
CA ALA A 107 -4.07 -20.10 -2.51
C ALA A 107 -5.39 -20.12 -3.29
N ALA A 108 -5.62 -19.14 -4.18
CA ALA A 108 -6.81 -19.10 -5.03
C ALA A 108 -6.90 -20.30 -5.98
N LYS A 109 -5.78 -20.71 -6.60
CA LYS A 109 -5.74 -21.89 -7.50
C LYS A 109 -5.96 -23.22 -6.76
N ALA A 110 -5.44 -23.32 -5.54
CA ALA A 110 -5.59 -24.50 -4.69
C ALA A 110 -7.03 -24.65 -4.16
N HIS A 111 -7.74 -23.54 -3.95
CA HIS A 111 -9.10 -23.53 -3.43
C HIS A 111 -10.11 -24.18 -4.40
N LYS A 112 -11.10 -24.89 -3.85
CA LYS A 112 -12.14 -25.64 -4.57
C LYS A 112 -13.51 -25.39 -3.94
N GLY A 113 -14.58 -25.60 -4.71
CA GLY A 113 -15.96 -25.55 -4.22
C GLY A 113 -16.64 -24.18 -4.31
N GLN A 114 -15.89 -23.09 -4.41
CA GLN A 114 -16.41 -21.72 -4.55
C GLN A 114 -15.45 -20.82 -5.33
N PRO A 115 -15.95 -19.76 -6.00
CA PRO A 115 -15.09 -18.76 -6.64
C PRO A 115 -14.23 -18.00 -5.61
N THR A 116 -13.09 -17.47 -6.04
CA THR A 116 -12.18 -16.68 -5.20
C THR A 116 -12.07 -15.25 -5.70
N VAL A 117 -12.12 -14.29 -4.77
CA VAL A 117 -11.75 -12.89 -4.98
C VAL A 117 -10.47 -12.57 -4.21
N ILE A 118 -9.52 -11.90 -4.87
CA ILE A 118 -8.32 -11.36 -4.23
C ILE A 118 -8.49 -9.84 -4.13
N LEU A 119 -8.57 -9.33 -2.91
CA LEU A 119 -8.66 -7.91 -2.62
C LEU A 119 -7.26 -7.35 -2.36
N ALA A 120 -6.62 -6.84 -3.42
CA ALA A 120 -5.26 -6.31 -3.36
C ALA A 120 -5.23 -4.81 -3.06
N GLN A 121 -4.61 -4.44 -1.94
CA GLN A 121 -4.38 -3.04 -1.60
C GLN A 121 -3.15 -2.50 -2.33
N THR A 122 -3.32 -1.40 -3.04
CA THR A 122 -2.24 -0.74 -3.81
C THR A 122 -2.20 0.75 -3.50
N VAL A 123 -1.18 1.41 -4.05
CA VAL A 123 -1.05 2.88 -4.06
C VAL A 123 -1.35 3.36 -5.47
N LYS A 124 -2.29 4.29 -5.63
CA LYS A 124 -2.60 4.88 -6.93
C LYS A 124 -1.40 5.70 -7.42
N GLY A 125 -0.99 5.48 -8.67
CA GLY A 125 0.19 6.16 -9.23
C GLY A 125 1.51 5.69 -8.63
N TRP A 126 1.56 4.52 -7.98
CA TRP A 126 2.80 3.93 -7.48
C TRP A 126 3.88 3.95 -8.57
N THR A 127 5.10 4.36 -8.21
CA THR A 127 6.26 4.54 -9.09
C THR A 127 6.27 5.75 -10.03
N LEU A 128 5.17 6.49 -10.17
CA LEU A 128 5.09 7.67 -11.04
C LEU A 128 5.63 8.96 -10.38
N GLY A 129 6.19 8.86 -9.17
CA GLY A 129 6.81 9.97 -8.47
C GLY A 129 5.83 10.85 -7.68
N PRO A 130 6.33 11.88 -6.99
CA PRO A 130 5.59 12.65 -5.98
C PRO A 130 4.42 13.45 -6.56
N ASN A 131 4.40 13.67 -7.87
CA ASN A 131 3.35 14.39 -8.56
C ASN A 131 2.08 13.52 -8.76
N PHE A 132 2.20 12.19 -8.67
CA PHE A 132 1.13 11.24 -9.00
C PHE A 132 0.83 10.24 -7.88
N GLU A 133 1.86 9.79 -7.16
CA GLU A 133 1.76 8.74 -6.16
C GLU A 133 0.92 9.20 -4.94
N GLY A 134 -0.15 8.48 -4.63
CA GLY A 134 -1.03 8.77 -3.49
C GLY A 134 -1.89 10.03 -3.62
N ARG A 135 -1.77 10.81 -4.71
CA ARG A 135 -2.56 12.02 -4.91
C ARG A 135 -3.91 11.71 -5.53
N ASN A 136 -4.92 12.50 -5.16
CA ASN A 136 -6.20 12.59 -5.87
C ASN A 136 -6.03 13.32 -7.22
N ALA A 137 -5.02 12.95 -7.99
CA ALA A 137 -4.97 13.26 -9.41
C ALA A 137 -6.24 12.67 -10.03
N THR A 138 -7.12 13.55 -10.50
CA THR A 138 -8.23 13.16 -11.36
C THR A 138 -7.64 12.43 -12.56
N HIS A 139 -8.42 11.59 -13.25
CA HIS A 139 -8.02 10.97 -14.52
C HIS A 139 -7.69 12.01 -15.64
N GLN A 140 -7.59 13.31 -15.32
CA GLN A 140 -7.27 14.41 -16.22
C GLN A 140 -5.78 14.75 -16.30
N MET A 141 -4.91 14.23 -15.43
CA MET A 141 -3.46 14.32 -15.64
C MET A 141 -3.04 13.37 -16.77
N LYS A 142 -3.25 13.81 -18.01
CA LYS A 142 -3.05 13.02 -19.24
C LYS A 142 -1.59 12.89 -19.68
N LYS A 143 -0.67 13.71 -19.13
CA LYS A 143 0.72 13.82 -19.56
C LYS A 143 1.66 13.91 -18.36
N LEU A 144 2.69 13.07 -18.36
CA LEU A 144 3.84 13.18 -17.46
C LEU A 144 4.72 14.36 -17.91
N THR A 145 5.32 15.13 -17.02
CA THR A 145 6.35 16.07 -17.48
C THR A 145 7.59 15.29 -17.96
N VAL A 146 8.47 15.94 -18.73
CA VAL A 146 9.77 15.34 -19.10
C VAL A 146 10.56 14.93 -17.86
N GLU A 147 10.51 15.71 -16.78
CA GLU A 147 11.14 15.32 -15.51
C GLU A 147 10.50 14.08 -14.88
N ASP A 148 9.16 13.97 -14.90
CA ASP A 148 8.48 12.78 -14.39
C ASP A 148 8.85 11.53 -15.21
N LEU A 149 9.01 11.68 -16.53
CA LEU A 149 9.49 10.61 -17.42
C LEU A 149 10.92 10.18 -17.10
N LYS A 150 11.84 11.13 -16.90
CA LYS A 150 13.23 10.84 -16.53
C LYS A 150 13.29 10.06 -15.21
N ARG A 151 12.54 10.50 -14.20
CA ARG A 151 12.43 9.79 -12.90
C ARG A 151 11.84 8.39 -13.05
N PHE A 152 10.81 8.24 -13.89
CA PHE A 152 10.19 6.93 -14.13
C PHE A 152 11.15 5.97 -14.86
N ARG A 153 11.87 6.45 -15.88
CA ARG A 153 12.94 5.73 -16.60
C ARG A 153 14.02 5.25 -15.64
N ASP A 154 14.52 6.14 -14.78
CA ASP A 154 15.55 5.83 -13.80
C ASP A 154 15.09 4.75 -12.81
N ARG A 155 13.87 4.91 -12.27
CA ARG A 155 13.29 3.97 -11.30
C ARG A 155 13.07 2.58 -11.88
N LEU A 156 12.73 2.48 -13.16
CA LEU A 156 12.56 1.22 -13.87
C LEU A 156 13.86 0.69 -14.49
N HIS A 157 14.99 1.40 -14.30
CA HIS A 157 16.28 1.07 -14.90
C HIS A 157 16.21 0.85 -16.41
N ILE A 158 15.41 1.66 -17.11
CA ILE A 158 15.21 1.54 -18.56
C ILE A 158 16.37 2.25 -19.28
N PRO A 159 17.08 1.61 -20.22
CA PRO A 159 18.25 2.18 -20.89
C PRO A 159 17.88 3.14 -22.04
N ILE A 160 17.14 4.20 -21.73
CA ILE A 160 16.82 5.30 -22.67
C ILE A 160 17.60 6.53 -22.21
N THR A 161 18.27 7.24 -23.11
CA THR A 161 19.02 8.45 -22.76
C THR A 161 18.11 9.67 -22.56
N ASP A 162 18.58 10.66 -21.82
CA ASP A 162 17.86 11.92 -21.62
C ASP A 162 17.48 12.60 -22.94
N LYS A 163 18.40 12.60 -23.91
CA LYS A 163 18.17 13.16 -25.26
C LYS A 163 16.97 12.51 -25.96
N GLN A 164 16.85 11.18 -25.87
CA GLN A 164 15.74 10.44 -26.49
C GLN A 164 14.39 10.75 -25.82
N LEU A 165 14.38 11.10 -24.53
CA LEU A 165 13.16 11.53 -23.82
C LEU A 165 12.79 12.96 -24.18
N ASP A 166 13.79 13.83 -24.35
CA ASP A 166 13.60 15.25 -24.67
C ASP A 166 13.10 15.44 -26.13
N GLU A 167 13.50 14.58 -27.07
CA GLU A 167 13.08 14.63 -28.49
C GLU A 167 11.68 14.05 -28.76
N GLY A 168 11.16 13.21 -27.85
CA GLY A 168 9.88 12.50 -28.02
C GLY A 168 8.66 13.15 -27.35
N TYR A 169 8.84 14.30 -26.69
CA TYR A 169 7.80 14.98 -25.89
C TYR A 169 7.27 16.27 -26.53
#